data_AF-A0A6B9FUF8-F1
#
_entry.id   AF-A0A6B9FUF8-F1
#
_cell.length_a   1.000
_cell.length_b   1.000
_cell.length_c   1.000
_cell.angle_alpha   90.00
_cell.angle_beta   90.00
_cell.angle_gamma   90.00
#
_symmetry.space_group_name_H-M   'P 1'
#
loop_
_entity.id
_entity.type
_entity.pdbx_description
1 polymer ?
#
loop_
_entity_poly.entity_id
_entity_poly.type
_entity_poly.pdbx_seq_one_letter_code
_entity_poly.pdbx_strand_id
1 'polypeptide(L)'
;MFTTRSDYTVEDLLDVVLVVDLDRGGRSVSNDASGVIDDLRKAGLIRPGVPVVYRDSSGTWDQLRVKDGKFAGFSSVGVLTREEAITRARSN
;
A
#
# COMPACT_ATOMS: atom_id res chain seq x y z
N MET A 1 -2.78 21.03 14.74
CA MET A 1 -1.73 19.99 14.69
C MET A 1 -1.85 19.36 13.32
N PHE A 2 -0.95 19.69 12.38
CA PHE A 2 -0.96 19.05 11.05
C PHE A 2 -0.08 17.81 11.15
N THR A 3 -0.67 16.61 11.13
CA THR A 3 0.11 15.39 11.00
C THR A 3 0.51 15.29 9.52
N THR A 4 1.82 15.29 9.23
CA THR A 4 2.34 15.21 7.85
C THR A 4 2.31 13.78 7.30
N ARG A 5 1.59 12.86 7.95
CA ARG A 5 1.50 11.45 7.59
C ARG A 5 0.27 11.21 6.72
N SER A 6 0.31 10.16 5.91
CA SER A 6 -0.89 9.72 5.20
C SER A 6 -1.90 9.09 6.15
N ASP A 7 -3.19 9.32 5.86
CA ASP A 7 -4.30 8.66 6.55
C ASP A 7 -4.78 7.51 5.65
N TYR A 8 -4.75 6.29 6.17
CA TYR A 8 -5.04 5.09 5.40
C TYR A 8 -5.60 3.97 6.27
N THR A 9 -6.36 3.07 5.66
CA THR A 9 -6.72 1.79 6.26
C THR A 9 -5.85 0.68 5.73
N VAL A 10 -5.69 -0.37 6.53
CA VAL A 10 -4.94 -1.57 6.16
C VAL A 10 -5.83 -2.79 6.34
N GLU A 11 -5.81 -3.68 5.35
CA GLU A 11 -6.44 -4.99 5.41
C GLU A 11 -5.38 -6.07 5.11
N ASP A 12 -5.17 -6.99 6.05
CA ASP A 12 -4.29 -8.14 5.88
C ASP A 12 -5.10 -9.36 5.44
N LEU A 13 -4.89 -9.82 4.20
CA LEU A 13 -5.51 -11.02 3.66
C LEU A 13 -4.63 -12.27 3.82
N LEU A 14 -3.62 -12.26 4.70
CA LEU A 14 -2.55 -13.26 4.88
C LEU A 14 -1.56 -13.33 3.71
N ASP A 15 -2.06 -13.29 2.48
CA ASP A 15 -1.27 -13.42 1.26
C ASP A 15 -1.11 -12.11 0.49
N VAL A 16 -1.89 -11.08 0.83
CA VAL A 16 -1.80 -9.72 0.26
C VAL A 16 -2.10 -8.71 1.36
N VAL A 17 -1.36 -7.60 1.38
CA VAL A 17 -1.67 -6.45 2.24
C VAL A 17 -2.27 -5.35 1.37
N LEU A 18 -3.48 -4.93 1.70
CA LEU A 18 -4.19 -3.83 1.04
C LEU A 18 -4.07 -2.57 1.88
N VAL A 19 -3.71 -1.46 1.25
CA VAL A 19 -3.67 -0.12 1.84
C VAL A 19 -4.66 0.76 1.09
N VAL A 20 -5.56 1.45 1.78
CA VAL A 20 -6.51 2.37 1.13
C VAL A 20 -6.30 3.76 1.68
N ASP A 21 -5.95 4.71 0.80
CA ASP A 21 -5.87 6.12 1.15
C ASP A 21 -7.26 6.65 1.52
N LEU A 22 -7.38 7.34 2.66
CA LEU A 22 -8.62 7.92 3.14
C LEU A 22 -8.82 9.39 2.73
N ASP A 23 -7.82 10.00 2.08
CA ASP A 23 -7.85 11.35 1.50
C ASP A 23 -8.42 12.45 2.44
N ARG A 24 -8.02 12.42 3.71
CA ARG A 24 -8.52 13.37 4.74
C ARG A 24 -7.82 14.73 4.76
N GLY A 25 -7.24 15.15 3.63
CA GLY A 25 -6.52 16.42 3.50
C GLY A 25 -5.10 16.44 4.07
N GLY A 26 -4.51 15.26 4.30
CA GLY A 26 -3.09 15.05 4.67
C GLY A 26 -2.21 14.71 3.46
N ARG A 27 -1.03 14.08 3.69
CA ARG A 27 -0.28 13.47 2.57
C ARG A 27 -1.03 12.26 2.04
N SER A 28 -0.98 12.00 0.75
CA SER A 28 -1.46 10.72 0.20
C SER A 28 -0.48 9.59 0.51
N VAL A 29 -0.93 8.34 0.42
CA VAL A 29 -0.09 7.14 0.52
C VAL A 29 1.07 7.21 -0.47
N SER A 30 0.85 7.71 -1.68
CA SER A 30 1.90 7.91 -2.69
C SER A 30 2.98 8.89 -2.23
N ASN A 31 2.58 9.95 -1.51
CA ASN A 31 3.48 10.99 -1.02
C ASN A 31 4.18 10.64 0.29
N ASP A 32 3.73 9.59 1.00
CA ASP A 32 4.31 9.12 2.26
C ASP A 32 4.59 7.60 2.24
N ALA A 33 4.81 7.02 1.06
CA ALA A 33 4.94 5.57 0.87
C ALA A 33 6.03 4.93 1.75
N SER A 34 7.13 5.66 1.99
CA SER A 34 8.19 5.19 2.88
C SER A 34 7.73 5.12 4.35
N GLY A 35 6.93 6.09 4.80
CA GLY A 35 6.32 6.10 6.13
C GLY A 35 5.32 4.96 6.28
N VAL A 36 4.45 4.77 5.28
CA VAL A 36 3.48 3.67 5.22
C VAL A 36 4.17 2.32 5.34
N ILE A 37 5.21 2.05 4.54
CA ILE A 37 5.94 0.77 4.61
C ILE A 37 6.61 0.57 5.97
N ASP A 38 7.19 1.61 6.57
CA ASP A 38 7.80 1.48 7.91
C ASP A 38 6.75 1.18 8.99
N ASP A 39 5.56 1.77 8.90
CA ASP A 39 4.46 1.51 9.83
C ASP A 39 3.91 0.08 9.64
N LEU A 40 3.74 -0.38 8.40
CA LEU A 40 3.39 -1.78 8.08
C LEU A 40 4.46 -2.77 8.58
N ARG A 41 5.74 -2.41 8.46
CA ARG A 41 6.86 -3.23 8.95
C ARG A 41 6.83 -3.35 10.46
N LYS A 42 6.61 -2.24 11.19
CA LYS A 42 6.47 -2.25 12.66
C LYS A 42 5.25 -3.05 13.11
N ALA A 43 4.17 -3.04 12.31
CA ALA A 43 2.98 -3.86 12.54
C ALA A 43 3.17 -5.34 12.19
N GLY A 44 4.31 -5.74 11.61
CA GLY A 44 4.58 -7.13 11.21
C GLY A 44 3.87 -7.58 9.93
N LEU A 45 3.33 -6.64 9.14
CA LEU A 45 2.56 -6.93 7.93
C LEU A 45 3.44 -7.07 6.67
N ILE A 46 4.68 -6.59 6.74
CA ILE A 46 5.67 -6.79 5.67
C ILE A 46 6.30 -8.18 5.80
N ARG A 47 5.95 -9.08 4.88
CA ARG A 47 6.45 -10.46 4.84
C ARG A 47 7.09 -10.77 3.48
N PRO A 48 8.16 -11.57 3.43
CA PRO A 48 8.74 -12.02 2.17
C PRO A 48 7.69 -12.72 1.30
N GLY A 49 7.60 -12.33 0.02
CA GLY A 49 6.64 -12.89 -0.93
C GLY A 49 5.20 -12.39 -0.78
N VAL A 50 4.90 -11.54 0.20
CA VAL A 50 3.57 -10.93 0.35
C VAL A 50 3.58 -9.55 -0.30
N PRO A 51 2.83 -9.34 -1.40
CA PRO A 51 2.70 -8.04 -2.05
C PRO A 51 1.93 -7.05 -1.18
N VAL A 52 2.35 -5.79 -1.24
CA VAL A 52 1.61 -4.65 -0.68
C VAL A 52 1.03 -3.86 -1.83
N VAL A 53 -0.29 -3.79 -1.90
CA VAL A 53 -1.01 -2.99 -2.89
C VAL A 53 -1.71 -1.84 -2.19
N TYR A 54 -1.75 -0.68 -2.84
CA TYR A 54 -2.42 0.49 -2.33
C TYR A 54 -3.41 1.06 -3.35
N ARG A 55 -4.50 1.63 -2.85
CA ARG A 55 -5.45 2.40 -3.64
C ARG A 55 -5.19 3.89 -3.45
N ASP A 56 -4.97 4.60 -4.53
CA ASP A 56 -4.83 6.06 -4.51
C ASP A 56 -6.19 6.79 -4.47
N SER A 57 -6.16 8.11 -4.32
CA SER A 57 -7.36 8.95 -4.32
C SER A 57 -8.08 9.01 -5.67
N SER A 58 -7.40 8.64 -6.76
CA SER A 58 -8.00 8.49 -8.09
C SER A 58 -8.76 7.16 -8.22
N GLY A 59 -8.70 6.31 -7.20
CA GLY A 59 -9.37 5.02 -7.13
C GLY A 59 -8.61 3.89 -7.81
N THR A 60 -7.38 4.14 -8.25
CA THR A 60 -6.53 3.15 -8.94
C THR A 60 -5.74 2.36 -7.91
N TRP A 61 -5.63 1.05 -8.15
CA TRP A 61 -4.80 0.17 -7.35
C TRP A 61 -3.44 -0.03 -8.02
N ASP A 62 -2.39 0.23 -7.24
CA ASP A 62 -0.99 0.03 -7.61
C ASP A 62 -0.25 -0.72 -6.49
N GLN A 63 0.99 -1.12 -6.76
CA GLN A 63 1.79 -1.90 -5.82
C GLN A 63 2.93 -1.07 -5.23
N LEU A 64 3.10 -1.17 -3.91
CA LEU A 64 4.29 -0.71 -3.21
C LEU A 64 5.32 -1.85 -3.22
N ARG A 65 6.45 -1.62 -3.89
CA ARG A 65 7.55 -2.58 -3.87
C ARG A 65 8.31 -2.45 -2.55
N VAL A 66 8.60 -3.58 -1.95
CA VAL A 66 9.35 -3.66 -0.70
C VAL A 66 10.59 -4.52 -0.92
N LYS A 67 11.75 -3.99 -0.57
CA LYS A 67 13.04 -4.69 -0.61
C LYS A 67 13.71 -4.57 0.75
N ASP A 68 14.12 -5.69 1.32
CA ASP A 68 14.76 -5.75 2.64
C ASP A 68 13.96 -5.02 3.74
N GLY A 69 12.62 -5.15 3.68
CA GLY A 69 11.68 -4.51 4.60
C GLY A 69 11.51 -3.00 4.41
N LYS A 70 12.07 -2.41 3.36
CA LYS A 70 11.99 -0.97 3.07
C LYS A 70 11.27 -0.72 1.76
N PHE A 71 10.66 0.46 1.65
CA PHE A 71 10.07 0.91 0.39
C PHE A 71 11.15 0.98 -0.69
N ALA A 72 10.87 0.36 -1.84
CA ALA A 72 11.79 0.20 -2.96
C ALA A 72 11.26 0.81 -4.27
N GLY A 73 10.04 1.35 -4.26
CA GLY A 73 9.44 2.00 -5.41
C GLY A 73 7.99 1.59 -5.64
N PHE A 74 7.42 2.10 -6.72
CA PHE A 74 6.05 1.79 -7.15
C PHE A 74 6.07 0.82 -8.34
N SER A 75 5.05 -0.03 -8.42
CA SER A 75 4.74 -0.80 -9.62
C SER A 75 3.31 -0.50 -10.02
N SER A 76 3.10 -0.04 -11.24
CA SER A 76 1.75 0.18 -11.73
C SER A 76 1.06 -1.16 -11.98
N VAL A 77 -0.02 -1.40 -11.24
CA VAL A 77 -0.96 -2.50 -11.53
C VAL A 77 -2.09 -1.94 -12.39
N GLY A 78 -2.52 -0.71 -12.12
CA GLY A 78 -3.43 0.05 -12.98
C GLY A 78 -4.84 -0.53 -13.06
N VAL A 79 -5.32 -1.16 -11.98
CA VAL A 79 -6.65 -1.78 -11.93
C VAL A 79 -7.60 -0.95 -11.06
N LEU A 80 -8.89 -0.99 -11.37
CA LEU A 80 -9.90 -0.14 -10.71
C LEU A 80 -10.62 -0.86 -9.57
N THR A 81 -10.55 -2.19 -9.54
CA THR A 81 -11.25 -3.00 -8.55
C THR A 81 -10.29 -3.67 -7.57
N ARG A 82 -10.75 -3.81 -6.32
CA ARG A 82 -10.02 -4.52 -5.25
C ARG A 82 -9.74 -5.98 -5.64
N GLU A 83 -10.71 -6.64 -6.27
CA GLU A 83 -10.62 -8.04 -6.65
C GLU A 83 -9.57 -8.28 -7.74
N GLU A 84 -9.51 -7.40 -8.74
CA GLU A 84 -8.44 -7.44 -9.75
C GLU A 84 -7.07 -7.14 -9.13
N ALA A 85 -7.00 -6.20 -8.19
CA ALA A 85 -5.75 -5.87 -7.49
C ALA A 85 -5.20 -7.08 -6.74
N ILE A 86 -6.05 -7.78 -5.98
CA ILE A 86 -5.68 -9.01 -5.26
C ILE A 86 -5.25 -10.10 -6.25
N THR A 87 -6.01 -10.31 -7.32
CA THR A 87 -5.71 -11.34 -8.33
C THR A 87 -4.38 -11.10 -9.02
N ARG A 88 -4.09 -9.84 -9.38
CA ARG A 88 -2.81 -9.44 -9.99
C ARG A 88 -1.67 -9.54 -9.00
N ALA A 89 -1.87 -9.13 -7.75
CA ALA A 89 -0.86 -9.21 -6.70
C ALA A 89 -0.42 -10.66 -6.43
N ARG A 90 -1.36 -11.61 -6.45
CA ARG A 90 -1.08 -13.06 -6.28
C ARG A 90 -0.34 -13.69 -7.46
N SER A 91 -0.45 -13.10 -8.65
CA SER A 91 0.12 -13.64 -9.88
C SER A 91 1.52 -13.11 -10.21
N ASN A 92 2.07 -12.21 -9.38
CA ASN A 92 3.30 -11.46 -9.61
C ASN A 92 4.41 -11.91 -8.65
#